data_AF-A0A3D5X6E2-F1
#
_entry.id   AF-A0A3D5X6E2-F1
#
_cell.length_a   1.000
_cell.length_b   1.000
_cell.length_c   1.000
_cell.angle_alpha   90.00
_cell.angle_beta   90.00
_cell.angle_gamma   90.00
#
_symmetry.space_group_name_H-M   'P 1'
#
loop_
_entity.id
_entity.type
_entity.pdbx_description
1 polymer ?
#
loop_
_entity_poly.entity_id
_entity_poly.type
_entity_poly.pdbx_seq_one_letter_code
_entity_poly.pdbx_strand_id
1 'polypeptide(L)'
;MKKTLLFSIALLTFVGLQGQTTLRFNTHGLIGDHVNNMNITKYTEPGVDGKNVVWDFRNLEITRDFTGTLENPNITKGAHIFNNANAALQEFNNYFFFNSNRRSIEQHGFMSASGNVFITYDKPFVKMRYPFTYGSSFNGQF
;
A
#
# COMPACT_ATOMS: atom_id res chain seq x y z
N MET A 1 -16.45 -43.85 -15.97
CA MET A 1 -16.99 -42.71 -16.75
C MET A 1 -17.61 -41.62 -15.88
N LYS A 2 -18.57 -41.90 -14.99
CA LYS A 2 -19.16 -40.85 -14.11
C LYS A 2 -18.15 -40.19 -13.15
N LYS A 3 -17.24 -40.96 -12.56
CA LYS A 3 -16.21 -40.46 -11.62
C LYS A 3 -15.14 -39.60 -12.28
N THR A 4 -14.71 -39.96 -13.49
CA THR A 4 -13.74 -39.19 -14.28
C THR A 4 -14.35 -37.88 -14.78
N LEU A 5 -15.61 -37.89 -15.20
CA LEU A 5 -16.33 -36.67 -15.57
C LEU A 5 -16.48 -35.70 -14.38
N LEU A 6 -16.84 -36.23 -13.19
CA LEU A 6 -16.93 -35.42 -11.97
C LEU A 6 -15.58 -34.79 -11.61
N PHE A 7 -14.49 -35.53 -11.77
CA PHE A 7 -13.15 -35.05 -11.49
C PHE A 7 -12.72 -33.95 -12.47
N SER A 8 -13.02 -34.09 -13.76
CA SER A 8 -12.76 -33.07 -14.77
C SER A 8 -13.56 -31.79 -14.53
N ILE A 9 -14.84 -31.91 -14.13
CA ILE A 9 -15.68 -30.74 -13.77
C ILE A 9 -15.14 -30.06 -12.52
N ALA A 10 -14.76 -30.81 -11.49
CA ALA A 10 -14.15 -30.26 -10.28
C ALA A 10 -12.83 -29.53 -10.60
N LEU A 11 -11.97 -30.12 -11.42
CA LEU A 11 -10.70 -29.51 -11.81
C LEU A 11 -10.90 -28.19 -12.59
N LEU A 12 -11.89 -28.13 -13.49
CA LEU A 12 -12.26 -26.91 -14.22
C LEU A 12 -12.82 -25.81 -13.31
N THR A 13 -13.56 -26.16 -12.26
CA THR A 13 -14.08 -25.17 -11.30
C THR A 13 -12.99 -24.54 -10.42
N PHE A 14 -11.85 -25.22 -10.21
CA PHE A 14 -10.73 -24.68 -9.42
C PHE A 14 -9.92 -23.60 -10.15
N VAL A 15 -9.84 -23.65 -11.48
CA VAL A 15 -9.07 -22.68 -12.28
C VAL A 15 -9.71 -21.29 -12.26
N GLY A 16 -11.02 -21.21 -12.05
CA GLY A 16 -11.79 -19.95 -12.03
C GLY A 16 -11.83 -19.21 -10.68
N LEU A 17 -11.23 -19.77 -9.61
CA LEU A 17 -11.31 -19.20 -8.26
C LEU A 17 -10.15 -18.26 -7.90
N GLN A 18 -9.51 -17.63 -8.90
CA GLN A 18 -8.55 -16.55 -8.65
C GLN A 18 -9.32 -15.29 -8.23
N GLY A 19 -9.64 -15.19 -6.94
CA GLY A 19 -10.23 -13.99 -6.36
C GLY A 19 -9.26 -12.83 -6.52
N GLN A 20 -9.71 -11.72 -7.13
CA GLN A 20 -8.92 -10.50 -7.20
C GLN A 20 -8.54 -10.01 -5.81
N THR A 21 -7.29 -9.57 -5.67
CA THR A 21 -6.79 -8.98 -4.43
C THR A 21 -7.71 -7.84 -3.99
N THR A 22 -8.17 -7.94 -2.74
CA THR A 22 -8.88 -6.86 -2.07
C THR A 22 -7.92 -6.23 -1.07
N LEU A 23 -7.57 -4.97 -1.28
CA LEU A 23 -6.76 -4.21 -0.33
C LEU A 23 -7.65 -3.90 0.87
N ARG A 24 -7.17 -4.27 2.06
CA ARG A 24 -7.85 -4.04 3.34
C ARG A 24 -6.86 -3.40 4.29
N PHE A 25 -7.37 -2.68 5.28
CA PHE A 25 -6.52 -2.08 6.30
C PHE A 25 -5.63 -3.09 7.02
N ASN A 26 -6.12 -4.30 7.31
CA ASN A 26 -5.33 -5.34 7.97
C ASN A 26 -4.21 -5.94 7.12
N THR A 27 -4.20 -5.70 5.80
CA THR A 27 -3.18 -6.21 4.88
C THR A 27 -2.32 -5.11 4.27
N HIS A 28 -2.84 -3.87 4.15
CA HIS A 28 -2.19 -2.76 3.45
C HIS A 28 -2.25 -1.44 4.19
N GLY A 29 -2.82 -1.40 5.41
CA GLY A 29 -2.85 -0.20 6.23
C GLY A 29 -1.46 0.16 6.75
N LEU A 30 -1.20 1.46 6.89
CA LEU A 30 0.00 1.95 7.55
C LEU A 30 -0.21 1.87 9.06
N ILE A 31 0.64 1.14 9.76
CA ILE A 31 0.60 0.97 11.22
C ILE A 31 1.99 1.33 11.74
N GLY A 32 2.05 2.14 12.80
CA GLY A 32 3.31 2.50 13.45
C GLY A 32 4.08 1.28 13.95
N ASP A 33 5.38 1.46 14.14
CA ASP A 33 6.34 0.48 14.63
C ASP A 33 6.47 -0.77 13.73
N HIS A 34 6.35 -0.57 12.42
CA HIS A 34 6.48 -1.61 11.40
C HIS A 34 7.60 -1.31 10.41
N VAL A 35 8.40 -2.33 10.06
CA VAL A 35 9.46 -2.20 9.05
C VAL A 35 8.91 -2.64 7.70
N ASN A 36 8.92 -1.75 6.72
CA ASN A 36 8.48 -2.02 5.36
C ASN A 36 9.70 -2.28 4.47
N ASN A 37 10.08 -3.55 4.36
CA ASN A 37 11.17 -3.97 3.47
C ASN A 37 10.70 -3.97 2.02
N MET A 38 11.47 -3.30 1.18
CA MET A 38 11.19 -3.08 -0.24
C MET A 38 12.47 -3.29 -1.06
N ASN A 39 12.30 -3.42 -2.37
CA ASN A 39 13.40 -3.47 -3.31
C ASN A 39 13.16 -2.42 -4.39
N ILE A 40 14.22 -1.69 -4.77
CA ILE A 40 14.17 -0.84 -5.96
C ILE A 40 14.56 -1.70 -7.13
N THR A 41 13.71 -1.72 -8.14
CA THR A 41 13.89 -2.54 -9.33
C THR A 41 14.13 -1.67 -10.55
N LYS A 42 14.75 -2.25 -11.58
CA LYS A 42 14.76 -1.64 -12.90
C LYS A 42 13.34 -1.62 -13.45
N TYR A 43 12.98 -0.54 -14.15
CA TYR A 43 11.68 -0.47 -14.80
C TYR A 43 11.51 -1.64 -15.77
N THR A 44 10.36 -2.31 -15.68
CA THR A 44 9.93 -3.37 -16.60
C THR A 44 8.45 -3.13 -16.90
N GLU A 45 8.06 -3.33 -18.16
CA GLU A 45 6.67 -3.17 -18.57
C GLU A 45 5.80 -4.22 -17.85
N PRO A 46 4.76 -3.84 -17.09
CA PRO A 46 3.91 -4.76 -16.34
C PRO A 46 3.07 -5.70 -17.22
N GLY A 47 3.04 -5.47 -18.53
CA GLY A 47 2.28 -6.27 -19.49
C GLY A 47 0.80 -5.85 -19.51
N VAL A 48 -0.09 -6.81 -19.79
CA VAL A 48 -1.53 -6.55 -19.87
C VAL A 48 -2.10 -6.17 -18.51
N ASP A 49 -3.01 -5.20 -18.49
CA ASP A 49 -3.83 -4.89 -17.33
C ASP A 49 -5.21 -5.58 -17.46
N GLY A 50 -5.92 -5.74 -16.35
CA GLY A 50 -7.24 -6.36 -16.42
C GLY A 50 -7.66 -7.15 -15.20
N LYS A 51 -8.93 -7.56 -15.24
CA LYS A 51 -9.45 -8.55 -14.31
C LYS A 51 -8.86 -9.92 -14.60
N ASN A 52 -8.53 -10.67 -13.55
CA ASN A 52 -7.93 -12.01 -13.61
C ASN A 52 -6.56 -12.08 -14.31
N VAL A 53 -5.80 -10.97 -14.31
CA VAL A 53 -4.41 -10.96 -14.76
C VAL A 53 -3.49 -11.44 -13.63
N VAL A 54 -2.53 -12.30 -13.96
CA VAL A 54 -1.43 -12.69 -13.08
C VAL A 54 -0.16 -12.01 -13.58
N TRP A 55 0.42 -11.14 -12.77
CA TRP A 55 1.72 -10.54 -13.06
C TRP A 55 2.85 -11.49 -12.65
N ASP A 56 3.77 -11.72 -13.58
CA ASP A 56 4.95 -12.57 -13.38
C ASP A 56 6.19 -11.70 -13.22
N PHE A 57 6.68 -11.59 -11.98
CA PHE A 57 7.85 -10.79 -11.64
C PHE A 57 9.15 -11.61 -11.55
N ARG A 58 9.19 -12.85 -12.05
CA ARG A 58 10.38 -13.72 -11.93
C ARG A 58 11.65 -13.15 -12.57
N ASN A 59 11.49 -12.31 -13.60
CA ASN A 59 12.61 -11.69 -14.31
C ASN A 59 12.86 -10.23 -13.87
N LEU A 60 12.24 -9.77 -12.78
CA LEU A 60 12.38 -8.40 -12.31
C LEU A 60 13.79 -8.19 -11.72
N GLU A 61 14.54 -7.29 -12.34
CA GLU A 61 15.92 -6.99 -11.93
C GLU A 61 15.91 -6.07 -10.70
N ILE A 62 16.37 -6.59 -9.55
CA ILE A 62 16.57 -5.80 -8.32
C ILE A 62 17.87 -5.02 -8.43
N THR A 63 17.78 -3.70 -8.29
CA THR A 63 18.94 -2.80 -8.34
C THR A 63 19.57 -2.56 -6.96
N ARG A 64 18.74 -2.48 -5.91
CA ARG A 64 19.16 -2.34 -4.51
C ARG A 64 18.01 -2.58 -3.56
N ASP A 65 18.35 -2.89 -2.31
CA ASP A 65 17.40 -2.93 -1.21
C ASP A 65 16.97 -1.52 -0.81
N PHE A 66 15.76 -1.41 -0.28
CA PHE A 66 15.21 -0.19 0.27
C PHE A 66 14.32 -0.52 1.45
N THR A 67 14.46 0.19 2.56
CA THR A 67 13.62 -0.02 3.72
C THR A 67 12.96 1.31 4.08
N GLY A 68 11.63 1.32 4.06
CA GLY A 68 10.85 2.37 4.71
C GLY A 68 10.52 1.91 6.12
N THR A 69 10.53 2.83 7.08
CA THR A 69 10.10 2.54 8.46
C THR A 69 8.81 3.26 8.75
N LEU A 70 7.84 2.56 9.33
CA LEU A 70 6.68 3.16 9.95
C LEU A 70 6.97 3.29 11.42
N GLU A 71 7.02 4.53 11.89
CA GLU A 71 7.34 4.88 13.27
C GLU A 71 6.08 5.42 13.97
N ASN A 72 6.08 5.30 15.29
CA ASN A 72 5.11 6.02 16.11
C ASN A 72 5.32 7.54 15.98
N PRO A 73 4.32 8.30 15.50
CA PRO A 73 4.47 9.72 15.24
C PRO A 73 4.84 10.53 16.48
N ASN A 74 4.45 10.08 17.69
CA ASN A 74 4.68 10.79 18.95
C ASN A 74 6.15 10.86 19.38
N ILE A 75 7.01 9.98 18.83
CA ILE A 75 8.46 9.95 19.14
C ILE A 75 9.33 10.43 17.97
N THR A 76 8.71 10.73 16.83
CA THR A 76 9.43 11.21 15.64
C THR A 76 9.74 12.71 15.72
N LYS A 77 10.67 13.18 14.88
CA LYS A 77 11.10 14.59 14.79
C LYS A 77 9.95 15.59 14.57
N GLY A 78 8.82 15.15 14.02
CA GLY A 78 7.64 15.98 13.75
C GLY A 78 6.48 15.85 14.74
N ALA A 79 6.65 15.12 15.86
CA ALA A 79 5.57 14.80 16.81
C ALA A 79 4.76 16.01 17.27
N HIS A 80 5.43 17.13 17.55
CA HIS A 80 4.81 18.37 18.03
C HIS A 80 4.01 19.12 16.95
N ILE A 81 4.30 18.89 15.67
CA ILE A 81 3.62 19.52 14.52
C ILE A 81 2.46 18.65 14.05
N PHE A 82 2.68 17.33 13.98
CA PHE A 82 1.74 16.36 13.42
C PHE A 82 1.09 15.50 14.52
N ASN A 83 0.61 16.13 15.59
CA ASN A 83 0.04 15.46 16.77
C ASN A 83 -1.24 14.63 16.50
N ASN A 84 -1.91 14.87 15.37
CA ASN A 84 -3.11 14.12 14.96
C ASN A 84 -2.79 12.89 14.09
N ALA A 85 -1.52 12.68 13.73
CA ALA A 85 -1.09 11.49 12.98
C ALA A 85 -1.01 10.28 13.91
N ASN A 86 -1.26 9.08 13.37
CA ASN A 86 -1.08 7.81 14.07
C ASN A 86 -0.02 6.89 13.42
N ALA A 87 0.58 7.31 12.30
CA ALA A 87 1.71 6.66 11.67
C ALA A 87 2.62 7.70 11.01
N ALA A 88 3.93 7.54 11.13
CA ALA A 88 4.93 8.32 10.40
C ALA A 88 5.75 7.37 9.51
N LEU A 89 5.71 7.57 8.19
CA LEU A 89 6.55 6.82 7.25
C LEU A 89 7.85 7.59 7.03
N GLN A 90 9.00 6.98 7.32
CA GLN A 90 10.30 7.50 6.97
C GLN A 90 10.85 6.80 5.73
N GLU A 91 11.13 7.60 4.70
CA GLU A 91 11.71 7.14 3.44
C GLU A 91 12.73 8.16 2.94
N PHE A 92 13.94 7.69 2.62
CA PHE A 92 15.07 8.56 2.25
C PHE A 92 15.31 9.68 3.28
N ASN A 93 15.13 9.35 4.57
CA ASN A 93 15.18 10.25 5.72
C ASN A 93 14.10 11.33 5.79
N ASN A 94 13.17 11.41 4.83
CA ASN A 94 12.03 12.29 4.93
C ASN A 94 10.87 11.60 5.65
N TYR A 95 10.01 12.38 6.29
CA TYR A 95 8.87 11.89 7.05
C TYR A 95 7.55 12.28 6.37
N PHE A 96 6.64 11.33 6.28
CA PHE A 96 5.26 11.52 5.84
C PHE A 96 4.33 11.11 6.96
N PHE A 97 3.42 12.00 7.34
CA PHE A 97 2.56 11.80 8.51
C PHE A 97 1.16 11.43 8.08
N PHE A 98 0.63 10.35 8.64
CA PHE A 98 -0.65 9.78 8.26
C PHE A 98 -1.59 9.57 9.44
N ASN A 99 -2.89 9.64 9.15
CA ASN A 99 -3.92 9.00 9.95
C ASN A 99 -4.47 7.82 9.15
N SER A 100 -4.21 6.62 9.65
CA SER A 100 -4.50 5.35 9.00
C SER A 100 -5.46 4.54 9.87
N ASN A 101 -6.59 4.13 9.31
CA ASN A 101 -7.62 3.38 10.01
C ASN A 101 -8.33 2.38 9.08
N ARG A 102 -9.31 1.64 9.64
CA ARG A 102 -10.02 0.58 8.91
C ARG A 102 -10.73 1.04 7.63
N ARG A 103 -10.96 2.35 7.45
CA ARG A 103 -11.66 2.94 6.30
C ARG A 103 -10.73 3.63 5.31
N SER A 104 -9.63 4.25 5.75
CA SER A 104 -8.79 5.07 4.89
C SER A 104 -7.35 5.22 5.39
N ILE A 105 -6.48 5.67 4.47
CA ILE A 105 -5.21 6.32 4.78
C ILE A 105 -5.33 7.78 4.35
N GLU A 106 -5.12 8.70 5.28
CA GLU A 106 -5.08 10.14 5.05
C GLU A 106 -3.67 10.66 5.34
N GLN A 107 -3.11 11.45 4.43
CA GLN A 107 -1.83 12.11 4.65
C GLN A 107 -2.08 13.52 5.18
N HIS A 108 -1.48 13.84 6.32
CA HIS A 108 -1.64 15.13 7.01
C HIS A 108 -0.49 16.10 6.73
N GLY A 109 0.63 15.59 6.23
CA GLY A 109 1.72 16.43 5.83
C GLY A 109 3.02 15.69 5.60
N PHE A 110 4.07 16.49 5.56
CA PHE A 110 5.42 16.09 5.19
C PHE A 110 6.44 16.88 6.00
N MET A 111 7.59 16.27 6.29
CA MET A 111 8.77 16.93 6.83
C MET A 111 10.02 16.42 6.12
N SER A 112 10.88 17.33 5.70
CA SER A 112 12.17 16.99 5.11
C SER A 112 13.10 16.35 6.13
N ALA A 113 14.12 15.63 5.66
CA ALA A 113 15.12 15.01 6.55
C ALA A 113 15.78 15.99 7.55
N SER A 114 16.07 17.20 7.09
CA SER A 114 16.64 18.23 7.97
C SER A 114 15.64 18.76 9.00
N GLY A 115 14.33 18.59 8.79
CA GLY A 115 13.26 19.16 9.60
C GLY A 115 13.04 20.64 9.38
N ASN A 116 13.87 21.29 8.55
CA ASN A 116 13.80 22.72 8.29
C ASN A 116 12.64 23.10 7.35
N VAL A 117 12.13 22.12 6.60
CA VAL A 117 11.01 22.30 5.68
C VAL A 117 9.96 21.29 6.07
N PHE A 118 8.76 21.78 6.37
CA PHE A 118 7.59 20.96 6.60
C PHE A 118 6.38 21.58 5.91
N ILE A 119 5.41 20.73 5.59
CA ILE A 119 4.15 21.13 4.99
C ILE A 119 3.04 20.46 5.81
N THR A 120 2.14 21.27 6.33
CA THR A 120 0.90 20.83 6.97
C THR A 120 -0.24 21.03 6.00
N TYR A 121 -1.15 20.05 5.93
CA TYR A 121 -2.35 20.18 5.11
C TYR A 121 -3.53 20.56 6.00
N ASP A 122 -4.14 21.72 5.72
CA ASP A 122 -5.40 22.12 6.36
C ASP A 122 -6.52 21.13 6.06
N LYS A 123 -6.43 20.50 4.88
CA LYS A 123 -7.28 19.41 4.45
C LYS A 123 -6.41 18.19 4.05
N PRO A 124 -6.31 17.18 4.93
CA PRO A 124 -5.62 15.94 4.60
C PRO A 124 -6.22 15.29 3.35
N PHE A 125 -5.37 14.84 2.43
CA PHE A 125 -5.86 14.13 1.25
C PHE A 125 -5.91 12.62 1.51
N VAL A 126 -6.93 11.98 0.96
CA VAL A 126 -7.16 10.53 1.09
C VAL A 126 -6.29 9.80 0.08
N LYS A 127 -5.28 9.07 0.55
CA LYS A 127 -4.37 8.28 -0.28
C LYS A 127 -4.98 6.93 -0.68
N MET A 128 -5.79 6.35 0.20
CA MET A 128 -6.44 5.06 -0.02
C MET A 128 -7.76 4.97 0.77
N ARG A 129 -8.73 4.22 0.24
CA ARG A 129 -9.95 3.80 0.95
C ARG A 129 -10.04 2.28 0.98
N TYR A 130 -10.55 1.73 2.08
CA TYR A 130 -10.71 0.30 2.26
C TYR A 130 -12.18 -0.10 2.43
N PRO A 131 -12.55 -1.31 1.97
CA PRO A 131 -11.76 -2.19 1.10
C PRO A 131 -11.62 -1.58 -0.30
N PHE A 132 -10.46 -1.79 -0.95
CA PHE A 132 -10.24 -1.40 -2.34
C PHE A 132 -10.15 -2.66 -3.20
N THR A 133 -10.96 -2.73 -4.26
CA THR A 133 -10.99 -3.87 -5.19
C THR A 133 -10.67 -3.39 -6.60
N TYR A 134 -10.33 -4.29 -7.50
CA TYR A 134 -10.14 -3.93 -8.90
C TYR A 134 -11.38 -3.23 -9.47
N GLY A 135 -11.17 -2.14 -10.21
CA GLY A 135 -12.24 -1.29 -10.73
C GLY A 135 -12.85 -0.33 -9.69
N SER A 136 -12.41 -0.37 -8.42
CA SER A 136 -12.80 0.65 -7.45
C SER A 136 -12.21 2.01 -7.84
N SER A 137 -12.98 3.06 -7.61
CA SER A 137 -12.52 4.44 -7.72
C SER A 137 -13.16 5.26 -6.61
N PHE A 138 -12.51 6.35 -6.23
CA PHE A 138 -13.09 7.35 -5.35
C PHE A 138 -12.60 8.72 -5.79
N ASN A 139 -13.50 9.70 -5.72
CA ASN A 139 -13.22 11.09 -6.03
C ASN A 139 -13.46 11.93 -4.77
N GLY A 140 -12.81 13.09 -4.69
CA GLY A 140 -12.98 14.03 -3.59
C GLY A 140 -12.43 15.40 -3.98
N GLN A 141 -12.80 16.41 -3.22
CA GLN A 141 -12.08 17.68 -3.23
C GLN A 141 -10.95 17.55 -2.21
N PHE A 142 -9.71 17.81 -2.64
CA PHE A 142 -8.52 17.73 -1.81
C PHE A 142 -8.03 19.15 -1.55
#